data_AF-A0A2V7I460-F1
#
_entry.id   AF-A0A2V7I460-F1
#
_cell.length_a   1.000
_cell.length_b   1.000
_cell.length_c   1.000
_cell.angle_alpha   90.00
_cell.angle_beta   90.00
_cell.angle_gamma   90.00
#
_symmetry.space_group_name_H-M   'P 1'
#
loop_
_entity.id
_entity.type
_entity.pdbx_description
1 polymer ?
#
loop_
_entity_poly.entity_id
_entity_poly.type
_entity_poly.pdbx_seq_one_letter_code
_entity_poly.pdbx_strand_id
1 'polypeptide(L)' 'MGWTPVTKAAGTAGNAEGSTPLNAFDNALLAAGIGNINLVRISSILPPGVQLVPLPRIKPGAIVPTAYAAQTSE' A
#
# COMPACT_ATOMS: atom_id res chain seq x y z
N MET A 1 0.48 0.54 27.57
CA MET A 1 0.61 1.32 26.32
C MET A 1 0.06 0.45 25.20
N GLY A 2 -1.20 0.62 24.82
CA GLY A 2 -1.92 -0.36 23.99
C GLY A 2 -1.60 -0.18 22.50
N TRP A 3 -0.85 -1.12 21.93
CA TRP A 3 -0.80 -1.27 20.48
C TRP A 3 -2.16 -1.78 20.01
N THR A 4 -2.78 -1.08 19.05
CA THR A 4 -4.00 -1.60 18.40
C THR A 4 -3.54 -2.46 17.22
N PRO A 5 -3.82 -3.77 17.21
CA PRO A 5 -3.43 -4.64 16.12
C PRO A 5 -4.15 -4.23 14.83
N VAL A 6 -3.50 -4.50 13.69
CA VAL A 6 -4.16 -4.42 12.38
C VAL A 6 -5.32 -5.43 12.38
N THR A 7 -6.53 -4.98 12.05
CA THR A 7 -7.74 -5.82 12.05
C THR A 7 -8.27 -6.13 10.65
N LYS A 8 -7.82 -5.37 9.63
CA LYS A 8 -8.23 -5.53 8.24
C LYS A 8 -7.02 -5.46 7.31
N ALA A 9 -7.07 -6.22 6.23
CA ALA A 9 -6.11 -6.15 5.14
C ALA A 9 -6.82 -6.11 3.80
N ALA A 10 -6.23 -5.42 2.83
CA ALA A 10 -6.70 -5.35 1.46
C ALA A 10 -5.52 -5.54 0.51
N GLY A 11 -5.75 -6.28 -0.57
CA GLY A 11 -4.81 -6.40 -1.68
C GLY A 11 -5.10 -5.36 -2.75
N THR A 12 -4.06 -4.82 -3.37
CA THR A 12 -4.17 -3.98 -4.55
C THR A 12 -2.89 -4.10 -5.40
N ALA A 13 -2.99 -3.76 -6.67
CA ALA A 13 -1.88 -3.69 -7.60
C ALA A 13 -2.16 -2.59 -8.63
N GLY A 14 -1.10 -2.04 -9.18
CA GLY A 14 -1.18 -1.01 -10.21
C GLY A 14 0.14 -0.91 -10.96
N ASN A 15 0.06 -0.39 -12.17
CA ASN A 15 1.19 -0.10 -13.02
C ASN A 15 0.96 1.26 -13.68
N ALA A 16 2.04 1.99 -13.92
CA ALA A 16 1.97 3.24 -14.65
C ALA A 16 3.35 3.65 -15.16
N GLU A 17 3.34 4.48 -16.20
CA GLU A 17 4.52 5.17 -16.71
C GLU A 17 4.84 6.41 -15.86
N GLY A 18 6.07 6.88 -15.96
CA GLY A 18 6.49 8.14 -15.35
C GLY A 18 7.80 8.65 -15.95
N SER A 19 8.02 9.96 -15.88
CA SER A 19 9.24 10.60 -16.38
C SER A 19 10.52 10.19 -15.64
N THR A 20 10.36 9.60 -14.46
CA THR A 20 11.45 9.03 -13.64
C THR A 20 10.95 7.73 -13.00
N PRO A 21 11.84 6.83 -12.56
CA PRO A 21 11.43 5.62 -11.82
C PRO A 21 10.57 5.93 -10.59
N LEU A 22 10.84 7.04 -9.90
CA LEU A 22 10.03 7.47 -8.75
C LEU A 22 8.63 7.93 -9.18
N ASN A 23 8.51 8.67 -10.28
CA ASN A 23 7.20 9.07 -10.79
C ASN A 23 6.40 7.87 -11.31
N ALA A 24 7.06 6.90 -11.95
CA ALA A 24 6.41 5.67 -12.40
C ALA A 24 5.87 4.87 -11.20
N PHE A 25 6.67 4.73 -10.14
CA PHE A 25 6.24 4.12 -8.90
C PHE A 25 5.06 4.86 -8.25
N ASP A 26 5.13 6.18 -8.13
CA ASP A 26 4.05 7.01 -7.54
C ASP A 26 2.73 6.89 -8.34
N ASN A 27 2.82 6.98 -9.66
CA ASN A 27 1.67 6.79 -10.55
C ASN A 27 1.10 5.37 -10.44
N ALA A 28 1.95 4.36 -10.26
CA ALA A 28 1.50 2.98 -10.04
C ALA A 28 0.75 2.84 -8.71
N LEU A 29 1.16 3.55 -7.65
CA LEU A 29 0.40 3.61 -6.39
C LEU A 29 -0.95 4.31 -6.57
N LEU A 30 -1.01 5.39 -7.37
CA LEU A 30 -2.27 6.05 -7.72
C LEU A 30 -3.21 5.11 -8.50
N ALA A 31 -2.70 4.38 -9.49
CA ALA A 31 -3.45 3.37 -10.23
C ALA A 31 -3.93 2.23 -9.32
N ALA A 32 -3.13 1.85 -8.32
CA ALA A 32 -3.50 0.89 -7.28
C ALA A 32 -4.47 1.45 -6.22
N GLY A 33 -4.91 2.72 -6.33
CA GLY A 33 -5.83 3.35 -5.39
C GLY A 33 -5.23 3.72 -4.02
N ILE A 34 -3.90 3.68 -3.89
CA ILE A 34 -3.16 3.93 -2.65
C ILE A 34 -2.07 5.01 -2.78
N GLY A 35 -2.05 5.79 -3.86
CA GLY A 35 -1.01 6.81 -4.08
C GLY A 35 -1.01 7.98 -3.09
N ASN A 36 -2.12 8.19 -2.39
CA ASN A 36 -2.25 9.32 -1.46
C ASN A 36 -2.03 8.95 0.02
N ILE A 37 -1.44 7.79 0.33
CA ILE A 37 -1.17 7.34 1.70
C ILE A 37 0.34 7.19 1.94
N ASN A 38 0.74 7.16 3.22
CA ASN A 38 2.11 6.90 3.63
C ASN A 38 2.32 5.41 3.84
N LEU A 39 3.11 4.77 2.98
CA LEU A 39 3.43 3.35 3.07
C LEU A 39 4.55 3.10 4.08
N VAL A 40 4.30 2.31 5.11
CA VAL A 40 5.34 1.77 6.00
C VAL A 40 5.66 0.35 5.54
N ARG A 41 6.83 0.16 4.92
CA ARG A 41 7.23 -1.15 4.42
C ARG A 41 7.42 -2.12 5.58
N ILE A 42 6.74 -3.26 5.53
CA ILE A 42 6.90 -4.40 6.45
C ILE A 42 7.41 -5.63 5.70
N SER A 43 7.81 -6.68 6.42
CA SER A 43 8.32 -7.92 5.81
C SER A 43 7.24 -8.61 4.98
N SER A 44 6.28 -9.32 5.60
CA SER A 44 5.19 -10.03 4.87
C SER A 44 4.25 -10.86 5.77
N ILE A 45 3.98 -10.46 7.02
CA ILE A 45 3.13 -11.26 7.94
C ILE A 45 1.81 -10.55 8.22
N LEU A 46 0.69 -11.23 7.96
CA LEU A 46 -0.63 -10.83 8.42
C LEU A 46 -0.86 -11.35 9.85
N PRO A 47 -1.27 -10.50 10.80
CA PRO A 47 -1.67 -10.97 12.13
C PRO A 47 -2.85 -11.97 12.08
N PRO A 48 -2.96 -12.86 13.08
CA PRO A 48 -4.12 -13.75 13.21
C PRO A 48 -5.44 -12.96 13.32
N GLY A 49 -6.51 -13.48 12.70
CA GLY A 49 -7.84 -12.89 12.79
C GLY A 49 -8.07 -11.63 11.94
N VAL A 50 -7.09 -11.23 11.12
CA VAL A 50 -7.26 -10.13 10.16
C VAL A 50 -8.32 -10.47 9.12
N GLN A 51 -9.28 -9.57 8.93
CA GLN A 51 -10.29 -9.69 7.88
C GLN A 51 -9.74 -9.20 6.55
N LEU A 52 -9.81 -10.04 5.50
CA LEU A 52 -9.59 -9.58 4.13
C LEU A 52 -10.82 -8.81 3.65
N VAL A 53 -10.60 -7.57 3.20
CA VAL A 53 -11.65 -6.68 2.70
C VAL A 53 -11.26 -6.13 1.34
N PRO A 54 -12.24 -5.73 0.51
CA PRO A 54 -11.96 -4.87 -0.64
C PRO A 54 -11.22 -3.61 -0.18
N LEU A 55 -10.35 -3.05 -1.04
CA LEU A 55 -9.58 -1.84 -0.72
C LEU A 55 -10.53 -0.73 -0.24
N PRO A 56 -10.49 -0.34 1.05
CA PRO A 56 -11.36 0.70 1.55
C PRO A 56 -10.85 2.06 1.09
N ARG A 57 -11.70 3.08 1.16
CA ARG A 57 -11.22 4.46 1.05
C ARG A 57 -10.38 4.80 2.28
N ILE A 58 -9.07 4.94 2.08
CA ILE A 58 -8.14 5.32 3.14
C ILE A 58 -8.00 6.85 3.14
N LYS A 59 -7.92 7.45 4.32
CA LYS A 59 -7.70 8.89 4.47
C LYS A 59 -6.34 9.26 3.86
N PRO A 60 -6.26 10.28 2.99
CA PRO A 60 -4.98 10.78 2.50
C PRO A 60 -4.02 11.12 3.64
N GLY A 61 -2.75 10.76 3.48
CA GLY A 61 -1.69 10.93 4.49
C GLY A 61 -1.72 9.91 5.64
N ALA A 62 -2.67 8.96 5.67
CA ALA A 62 -2.66 7.88 6.66
C ALA A 62 -1.37 7.05 6.59
N ILE A 63 -0.85 6.64 7.74
CA ILE A 63 0.31 5.75 7.86
C ILE A 63 -0.19 4.31 7.83
N VAL A 64 0.18 3.55 6.81
CA VAL A 64 -0.34 2.19 6.57
C VAL A 64 0.80 1.19 6.47
N PRO A 65 0.87 0.20 7.39
CA PRO A 65 1.77 -0.94 7.26
C PRO A 65 1.45 -1.71 5.96
N THR A 66 2.42 -1.79 5.06
CA THR A 66 2.22 -2.30 3.69
C THR A 66 3.34 -3.27 3.35
N ALA A 67 3.00 -4.53 3.10
CA ALA A 67 3.90 -5.46 2.44
C ALA A 67 3.77 -5.24 0.93
N TYR A 68 4.84 -4.80 0.26
CA TYR A 68 4.82 -4.55 -1.17
C TYR A 68 6.15 -4.90 -1.84
N ALA A 69 6.06 -5.17 -3.13
CA ALA A 69 7.15 -5.21 -4.07
C ALA A 69 6.81 -4.28 -5.24
N ALA A 70 7.83 -3.69 -5.84
CA ALA A 70 7.70 -2.84 -7.02
C ALA A 70 8.92 -3.04 -7.92
N GLN A 71 8.71 -2.87 -9.22
CA GLN A 71 9.74 -2.94 -10.23
C GLN A 71 9.52 -1.82 -11.24
N THR A 72 10.61 -1.25 -11.72
CA THR A 72 10.63 -0.28 -12.82
C THR A 72 11.61 -0.78 -13.87
N SER A 73 11.38 -0.42 -15.14
CA SER A 73 12.26 -0.68 -16.28
C SER A 73 12.48 0.61 -17.07
N GLU A 74 13.56 0.64 -17.85
CA GLU A 74 13.84 1.68 -18.85
C GLU A 74 13.38 1.26 -20.25
#